data_AF-A0A498HE49-F1
#
_entry.id   AF-A0A498HE49-F1
#
_cell.length_a   1.000
_cell.length_b   1.000
_cell.length_c   1.000
_cell.angle_alpha   90.00
_cell.angle_beta   90.00
_cell.angle_gamma   90.00
#
_symmetry.space_group_name_H-M   'P 1'
#
loop_
_entity.id
_entity.type
_entity.pdbx_description
1 polymer ?
#
loop_
_entity_poly.entity_id
_entity_poly.type
_entity_poly.pdbx_seq_one_letter_code
_entity_poly.pdbx_strand_id
1 'polypeptide(L)'
;MGIQKLDIRNKFMHDVRVLLRDKCNADWESWRAVPEEIKTHLVNVLEPDWDIDKSDPNLMKCIDNIFKSSFREWKFDVERETELNRIPKPPTA
;
A
#
# COMPACT_ATOMS: atom_id res chain seq x y z
N MET A 1 -15.31 -24.77 -5.12
CA MET A 1 -15.32 -23.75 -4.03
C MET A 1 -13.98 -23.02 -4.02
N GLY A 2 -13.74 -22.11 -4.98
CA GLY A 2 -12.42 -21.47 -5.17
C GLY A 2 -12.47 -19.96 -5.38
N ILE A 3 -13.67 -19.37 -5.39
CA ILE A 3 -13.88 -17.95 -5.71
C ILE A 3 -13.72 -17.07 -4.45
N GLN A 4 -14.09 -17.57 -3.27
CA GLN A 4 -14.04 -16.78 -2.03
C GLN A 4 -12.62 -16.40 -1.61
N LYS A 5 -11.63 -17.27 -1.83
CA LYS A 5 -10.25 -17.04 -1.36
C LYS A 5 -9.54 -15.92 -2.15
N LEU A 6 -9.87 -15.76 -3.43
CA LEU A 6 -9.30 -14.70 -4.28
C LEU A 6 -9.95 -13.34 -3.97
N ASP A 7 -11.25 -13.34 -3.70
CA ASP A 7 -12.04 -12.15 -3.37
C ASP A 7 -11.60 -11.54 -2.03
N ILE A 8 -11.43 -12.40 -1.03
CA ILE A 8 -10.83 -12.09 0.27
C ILE A 8 -9.44 -11.48 0.09
N ARG A 9 -8.54 -12.14 -0.67
CA ARG A 9 -7.22 -11.57 -0.95
C ARG A 9 -7.33 -10.19 -1.61
N ASN A 10 -8.20 -10.00 -2.59
CA ASN A 10 -8.35 -8.73 -3.28
C ASN A 10 -8.91 -7.61 -2.38
N LYS A 11 -9.82 -7.92 -1.44
CA LYS A 11 -10.29 -6.98 -0.43
C LYS A 11 -9.16 -6.54 0.50
N PHE A 12 -8.38 -7.49 1.03
CA PHE A 12 -7.20 -7.20 1.83
C PHE A 12 -6.21 -6.28 1.10
N MET A 13 -5.94 -6.58 -0.18
CA MET A 13 -5.08 -5.77 -1.04
C MET A 13 -5.58 -4.33 -1.16
N HIS A 14 -6.88 -4.17 -1.34
CA HIS A 14 -7.51 -2.87 -1.48
C HIS A 14 -7.40 -2.06 -0.18
N ASP A 15 -7.73 -2.67 0.96
CA ASP A 15 -7.72 -2.02 2.27
C ASP A 15 -6.29 -1.58 2.65
N VAL A 16 -5.28 -2.43 2.43
CA VAL A 16 -3.87 -2.07 2.59
C VAL A 16 -3.49 -0.93 1.66
N ARG A 17 -3.86 -0.98 0.37
CA ARG A 17 -3.51 0.08 -0.60
C ARG A 17 -4.10 1.44 -0.21
N VAL A 18 -5.37 1.49 0.22
CA VAL A 18 -6.01 2.74 0.67
C VAL A 18 -5.27 3.31 1.87
N LEU A 19 -4.95 2.47 2.85
CA LEU A 19 -4.26 2.90 4.06
C LEU A 19 -2.82 3.34 3.80
N LEU A 20 -2.13 2.69 2.85
CA LEU A 20 -0.81 3.14 2.38
C LEU A 20 -0.88 4.46 1.63
N ARG A 21 -1.92 4.74 0.83
CA ARG A 21 -2.06 6.07 0.22
C ARG A 21 -2.23 7.19 1.25
N ASP A 22 -2.91 6.92 2.36
CA ASP A 22 -3.12 7.91 3.43
C ASP A 22 -1.86 8.14 4.27
N LYS A 23 -1.04 7.09 4.47
CA LYS A 23 0.09 7.11 5.43
C LYS A 23 1.48 7.07 4.81
N CYS A 24 1.67 6.64 3.56
CA CYS A 24 3.00 6.51 2.97
C CYS A 24 3.60 7.88 2.68
N ASN A 25 4.74 8.13 3.31
CA ASN A 25 5.73 9.06 2.82
C ASN A 25 6.55 8.42 1.69
N ALA A 26 7.18 9.25 0.86
CA ALA A 26 7.91 8.80 -0.34
C ALA A 26 9.10 7.85 -0.08
N ASP A 27 9.49 7.64 1.17
CA ASP A 27 10.73 6.95 1.55
C ASP A 27 10.54 5.48 1.99
N TRP A 28 9.32 4.94 1.98
CA TRP A 28 9.06 3.57 2.46
C TRP A 28 9.04 2.55 1.32
N GLU A 29 10.21 2.11 0.85
CA GLU A 29 10.32 1.18 -0.29
C GLU A 29 9.94 -0.28 0.02
N SER A 30 9.79 -0.66 1.29
CA SER A 30 9.43 -2.04 1.69
C SER A 30 8.73 -2.09 3.03
N TRP A 31 8.04 -3.20 3.32
CA TRP A 31 7.41 -3.40 4.63
C TRP A 31 8.45 -3.26 5.75
N ARG A 32 9.67 -3.75 5.54
CA ARG A 32 10.76 -3.64 6.55
C ARG A 32 11.11 -2.19 6.87
N ALA A 33 11.07 -1.29 5.88
CA ALA A 33 11.37 0.13 6.04
C ALA A 33 10.26 0.94 6.74
N VAL A 34 9.04 0.39 6.84
CA VAL A 34 7.93 1.04 7.54
C VAL A 34 8.22 1.08 9.04
N PRO A 35 8.06 2.24 9.72
CA PRO A 35 8.17 2.34 11.17
C PRO A 35 7.24 1.34 11.90
N GLU A 36 7.68 0.78 13.02
CA GLU A 36 6.87 -0.20 13.78
C GLU A 36 5.54 0.35 14.27
N GLU A 37 5.46 1.65 14.57
CA GLU A 37 4.21 2.33 14.93
C GLU A 37 3.18 2.24 13.82
N ILE A 38 3.60 2.48 12.58
CA ILE A 38 2.74 2.41 11.38
C ILE A 38 2.38 0.95 11.07
N LYS A 39 3.33 0.01 11.19
CA LYS A 39 3.06 -1.43 11.06
C LYS A 39 2.02 -1.90 12.06
N THR A 40 2.13 -1.45 13.31
CA THR A 40 1.21 -1.82 14.38
C THR A 40 -0.16 -1.22 14.14
N HIS A 41 -0.22 0.04 13.69
CA HIS A 41 -1.48 0.67 13.32
C HIS A 41 -2.17 -0.05 12.14
N LEU A 42 -1.42 -0.37 11.09
CA LEU A 42 -1.89 -1.16 9.94
C LEU A 42 -2.45 -2.51 10.38
N VAL A 43 -1.73 -3.21 11.24
CA VAL A 43 -2.17 -4.50 11.77
C VAL A 43 -3.42 -4.33 12.62
N ASN A 44 -3.49 -3.36 13.53
CA ASN A 44 -4.65 -3.16 14.39
C ASN A 44 -5.90 -2.76 13.59
N VAL A 45 -5.75 -2.01 12.49
CA VAL A 45 -6.86 -1.67 11.59
C VAL A 45 -7.34 -2.88 10.80
N LEU A 46 -6.43 -3.79 10.45
CA LEU A 46 -6.75 -4.99 9.67
C LEU A 46 -7.18 -6.17 10.54
N GLU A 47 -6.72 -6.25 11.80
CA GLU A 47 -7.02 -7.30 12.79
C GLU A 47 -8.51 -7.67 12.88
N PRO A 48 -9.48 -6.73 12.94
CA PRO A 48 -10.89 -7.09 13.04
C PRO A 48 -11.44 -7.81 11.79
N ASP A 49 -10.80 -7.61 10.63
CA ASP A 49 -11.20 -8.22 9.35
C ASP A 49 -10.27 -9.39 8.95
N TRP A 50 -9.07 -9.46 9.52
CA TRP A 50 -7.95 -10.30 9.07
C TRP A 50 -7.15 -10.86 10.25
N ASP A 51 -7.09 -12.19 10.37
CA ASP A 51 -6.19 -12.86 11.31
C ASP A 51 -4.75 -12.83 10.77
N ILE A 52 -4.00 -11.78 11.12
CA ILE A 52 -2.63 -11.56 10.64
C ILE A 52 -1.64 -12.23 11.60
N ASP A 53 -1.23 -13.44 11.27
CA ASP A 53 -0.13 -14.11 11.97
C ASP A 53 1.24 -13.58 11.51
N LYS A 54 1.82 -12.67 12.31
CA LYS A 54 3.16 -12.13 12.07
C LYS A 54 4.27 -13.19 12.15
N SER A 55 4.00 -14.33 12.77
CA SER A 55 4.96 -15.43 12.88
C SER A 55 4.99 -16.33 11.64
N ASP A 56 3.99 -16.25 10.75
CA ASP A 56 3.99 -16.97 9.47
C ASP A 56 4.88 -16.26 8.44
N PRO A 57 6.06 -16.84 8.08
CA PRO A 57 6.97 -16.23 7.13
C PRO A 57 6.39 -16.15 5.71
N ASN A 58 5.46 -17.04 5.33
CA ASN A 58 4.83 -17.02 4.02
C ASN A 58 3.81 -15.87 3.92
N LEU A 59 3.03 -15.66 4.98
CA LEU A 59 2.10 -14.54 5.08
C LEU A 59 2.86 -13.20 5.07
N MET A 60 3.92 -13.09 5.87
CA MET A 60 4.74 -11.88 5.91
C MET A 60 5.43 -11.59 4.58
N LYS A 61 5.89 -12.61 3.86
CA LYS A 61 6.43 -12.46 2.50
C LYS A 61 5.36 -12.03 1.50
N CYS A 62 4.13 -12.51 1.64
CA CYS A 62 2.99 -12.07 0.84
C CYS A 62 2.74 -10.58 1.06
N ILE A 63 2.61 -10.15 2.32
CA ILE A 63 2.41 -8.75 2.71
C ILE A 63 3.53 -7.85 2.18
N ASP A 64 4.80 -8.25 2.29
CA ASP A 64 5.93 -7.47 1.78
C ASP A 64 5.89 -7.31 0.24
N ASN A 65 5.53 -8.36 -0.50
CA ASN A 65 5.36 -8.27 -1.96
C ASN A 65 4.22 -7.34 -2.34
N ILE A 66 3.10 -7.41 -1.62
CA ILE A 66 1.93 -6.55 -1.82
C ILE A 66 2.30 -5.09 -1.58
N PHE A 67 3.01 -4.84 -0.49
CA PHE A 67 3.50 -3.52 -0.13
C PHE A 67 4.41 -2.95 -1.22
N LYS A 68 5.38 -3.74 -1.70
CA LYS A 68 6.29 -3.34 -2.80
C LYS A 68 5.55 -2.99 -4.08
N SER A 69 4.57 -3.80 -4.48
CA SER A 69 3.77 -3.52 -5.68
C SER A 69 2.92 -2.26 -5.51
N SER A 70 2.26 -2.10 -4.36
CA SER A 70 1.42 -0.93 -4.07
C SER A 70 2.24 0.36 -3.97
N PHE A 71 3.44 0.29 -3.40
CA PHE A 71 4.37 1.42 -3.34
C PHE A 71 4.87 1.83 -4.73
N ARG A 72 5.20 0.87 -5.60
CA ARG A 72 5.58 1.15 -6.99
C ARG A 72 4.47 1.82 -7.78
N GLU A 73 3.24 1.32 -7.64
CA GLU A 73 2.07 1.94 -8.29
C GLU A 73 1.80 3.35 -7.74
N TRP A 74 1.88 3.54 -6.42
CA TRP A 74 1.72 4.86 -5.82
C TRP A 74 2.80 5.83 -6.30
N LYS A 75 4.07 5.41 -6.33
CA LYS A 75 5.18 6.24 -6.83
C LYS A 75 4.94 6.65 -8.29
N PHE A 76 4.49 5.73 -9.13
CA PHE A 76 4.14 6.00 -10.51
C PHE A 76 2.97 6.99 -10.64
N ASP A 77 1.92 6.85 -9.81
CA ASP A 77 0.80 7.78 -9.81
C ASP A 77 1.19 9.18 -9.31
N VAL A 78 2.04 9.28 -8.28
CA VAL A 78 2.58 10.55 -7.76
C VAL A 78 3.49 11.22 -8.80
N GLU A 79 4.36 10.48 -9.45
CA GLU A 79 5.20 10.98 -10.55
C GLU A 79 4.33 11.51 -11.69
N ARG A 80 3.30 10.75 -12.10
CA ARG A 80 2.32 11.19 -13.11
C ARG A 80 1.58 12.45 -12.69
N GLU A 81 1.08 12.53 -11.46
CA GLU A 81 0.37 13.71 -10.97
C GLU A 81 1.29 14.93 -10.90
N THR A 82 2.57 14.74 -10.57
CA THR A 82 3.58 15.80 -10.57
C THR A 82 3.88 16.31 -11.99
N GLU A 83 3.95 15.41 -12.98
CA GLU A 83 4.09 15.78 -14.40
C GLU A 83 2.83 16.47 -14.95
N LEU A 84 1.63 16.03 -14.55
CA LEU A 84 0.38 16.63 -15.00
C LEU A 84 0.14 18.03 -14.40
N ASN A 85 0.60 18.27 -13.17
CA ASN A 85 0.60 19.59 -12.55
C ASN A 85 1.70 20.53 -13.09
N ARG A 86 2.61 20.04 -13.94
CA ARG A 86 3.60 20.86 -14.66
C ARG A 86 3.09 21.45 -15.98
N ILE A 87 1.79 21.41 -16.27
CA ILE A 87 1.23 22.19 -17.38
C ILE A 87 1.69 23.66 -17.21
N PRO A 88 2.44 24.24 -18.17
CA PRO A 88 2.91 25.60 -18.06
C PRO A 88 1.70 26.53 -17.97
N LYS A 89 1.69 27.45 -17.01
CA LYS A 89 0.79 28.60 -17.09
C LYS A 89 0.97 29.22 -18.49
N PRO A 90 -0.11 29.45 -19.26
CA PRO A 90 0.02 30.12 -20.54
C PRO A 90 0.69 31.47 -20.31
N PRO A 91 1.62 31.89 -21.19
CA PRO A 91 2.24 33.19 -21.06
C PRO A 91 1.14 34.24 -21.14
N THR A 92 0.99 35.01 -20.06
CA THR A 92 0.14 36.20 -20.05
C THR A 92 0.70 37.16 -21.10
N ALA A 93 -0.08 37.39 -22.16
CA ALA A 93 0.22 38.34 -23.23
C ALA A 93 0.12 39.79 -22.74
#